data_AF-A0A950LQA0-F1
#
_entry.id   AF-A0A950LQA0-F1
#
_cell.length_a   1.000
_cell.length_b   1.000
_cell.length_c   1.000
_cell.angle_alpha   90.00
_cell.angle_beta   90.00
_cell.angle_gamma   90.00
#
_symmetry.space_group_name_H-M   'P 1'
#
loop_
_entity.id
_entity.type
_entity.pdbx_description
1 polymer ?
#
loop_
_entity_poly.entity_id
_entity_poly.type
_entity_poly.pdbx_seq_one_letter_code
_entity_poly.pdbx_strand_id
1 'polypeptide(L)'
;FNPANNNAIYQQVNSGVGGAVFSMPAYFNQAVYYGAVGDSLKSFPISGARLATAPSSQTGNSFPYPGATPSISANGRTNGIVWAAENGSQAVLHAYDAGNLSHEFYNSNQAGGRDQFGAGNKFITPIIANGRVYLGTTNGVAAFGNLK
;
A
#
# COMPACT_ATOMS: atom_id res chain seq x y z
N PHE A 1 -14.17 6.39 -24.56
CA PHE A 1 -13.41 5.16 -24.87
C PHE A 1 -13.39 4.98 -26.38
N ASN A 2 -12.22 4.83 -27.00
CA ASN A 2 -12.10 4.56 -28.44
C ASN A 2 -11.56 3.13 -28.61
N PRO A 3 -12.34 2.18 -29.16
CA PRO A 3 -11.90 0.79 -29.32
C PRO A 3 -10.89 0.59 -30.45
N ALA A 4 -10.70 1.57 -31.35
CA ALA A 4 -9.85 1.43 -32.53
C ALA A 4 -8.38 1.80 -32.28
N ASN A 5 -8.11 2.66 -31.29
CA ASN A 5 -6.75 3.05 -30.92
C ASN A 5 -6.71 3.74 -29.54
N ASN A 6 -5.48 4.00 -29.09
CA ASN A 6 -5.17 4.63 -27.81
C ASN A 6 -4.99 6.16 -27.90
N ASN A 7 -5.40 6.82 -28.99
CA ASN A 7 -5.15 8.27 -29.17
C ASN A 7 -5.91 9.14 -28.16
N ALA A 8 -6.92 8.59 -27.49
CA ALA A 8 -7.66 9.25 -26.42
C ALA A 8 -7.03 9.04 -25.02
N ILE A 9 -5.94 8.28 -24.89
CA ILE A 9 -5.23 8.11 -23.62
C ILE A 9 -4.56 9.43 -23.25
N TYR A 10 -5.01 10.05 -22.16
CA TYR A 10 -4.46 11.30 -21.64
C TYR A 10 -2.99 11.15 -21.18
N GLN A 11 -2.68 10.03 -20.55
CA GLN A 11 -1.33 9.67 -20.12
C GLN A 11 -1.17 8.15 -20.03
N GLN A 12 -0.05 7.66 -20.53
CA GLN A 12 0.42 6.30 -20.33
C GLN A 12 1.80 6.35 -19.65
N VAL A 13 1.96 5.58 -18.58
CA VAL A 13 3.24 5.44 -17.86
C VAL A 13 3.71 4.00 -18.07
N ASN A 14 4.74 3.83 -18.89
CA ASN A 14 5.22 2.51 -19.32
C ASN A 14 6.19 1.85 -18.31
N SER A 15 6.77 2.66 -17.43
CA SER A 15 7.73 2.23 -16.42
C SER A 15 7.38 2.93 -15.11
N GLY A 16 7.31 2.15 -14.02
CA GLY A 16 7.01 2.68 -12.69
C GLY A 16 7.00 1.57 -11.65
N VAL A 17 6.35 0.45 -11.99
CA VAL A 17 6.36 -0.78 -11.20
C VAL A 17 6.98 -1.93 -12.00
N GLY A 18 7.71 -2.82 -11.32
CA GLY A 18 8.53 -3.87 -11.95
C GLY A 18 7.82 -5.22 -12.12
N GLY A 19 6.65 -5.40 -11.51
CA GLY A 19 5.94 -6.69 -11.49
C GLY A 19 4.51 -6.62 -12.03
N ALA A 20 3.86 -7.79 -12.07
CA ALA A 20 2.44 -7.89 -12.37
C ALA A 20 1.62 -7.17 -11.28
N VAL A 21 0.49 -6.57 -11.67
CA VAL A 21 -0.36 -5.82 -10.76
C VAL A 21 -1.70 -6.52 -10.57
N PHE A 22 -1.94 -7.00 -9.36
CA PHE A 22 -3.22 -7.57 -8.93
C PHE A 22 -3.84 -6.80 -7.75
N SER A 23 -3.27 -5.64 -7.44
CA SER A 23 -3.64 -4.75 -6.35
C SER A 23 -4.30 -3.48 -6.88
N MET A 24 -4.84 -2.66 -5.98
CA MET A 24 -5.37 -1.33 -6.29
C MET A 24 -4.46 -0.26 -5.67
N PRO A 25 -4.24 0.88 -6.36
CA PRO A 25 -3.49 1.98 -5.78
C PRO A 25 -4.31 2.73 -4.72
N ALA A 26 -3.64 3.48 -3.85
CA ALA A 26 -4.26 4.49 -3.01
C ALA A 26 -3.83 5.89 -3.47
N TYR A 27 -4.70 6.88 -3.28
CA TYR A 27 -4.37 8.29 -3.53
C TYR A 27 -4.41 9.07 -2.23
N PHE A 28 -3.39 9.90 -1.99
CA PHE A 28 -3.39 10.86 -0.90
C PHE A 28 -2.49 12.05 -1.23
N ASN A 29 -2.98 13.26 -0.96
CA ASN A 29 -2.20 14.50 -1.01
C ASN A 29 -1.32 14.68 -2.27
N GLN A 30 -1.91 14.52 -3.47
CA GLN A 30 -1.21 14.58 -4.76
C GLN A 30 -0.16 13.49 -4.98
N ALA A 31 -0.30 12.32 -4.35
CA ALA A 31 0.52 11.15 -4.63
C ALA A 31 -0.34 9.89 -4.80
N VAL A 32 0.09 9.00 -5.68
CA VAL A 32 -0.46 7.67 -5.88
C VAL A 32 0.51 6.64 -5.31
N TYR A 33 0.02 5.78 -4.44
CA TYR A 33 0.77 4.70 -3.81
C TYR A 33 0.42 3.40 -4.51
N TYR A 34 1.42 2.68 -5.03
CA TYR A 34 1.20 1.50 -5.84
C TYR A 34 2.26 0.43 -5.63
N GLY A 35 1.84 -0.81 -5.37
CA GLY A 35 2.73 -1.92 -5.06
C GLY A 35 2.42 -3.15 -5.91
N ALA A 36 3.33 -3.49 -6.82
CA ALA A 36 3.24 -4.65 -7.69
C ALA A 36 3.88 -5.90 -7.07
N VAL A 37 3.64 -7.06 -7.67
CA VAL A 37 4.22 -8.33 -7.25
C VAL A 37 5.75 -8.30 -7.34
N GLY A 38 6.43 -8.60 -6.24
CA GLY A 38 7.89 -8.66 -6.15
C GLY A 38 8.59 -7.30 -6.20
N ASP A 39 7.84 -6.20 -6.09
CA ASP A 39 8.36 -4.83 -6.12
C ASP A 39 8.11 -4.13 -4.79
N SER A 40 8.79 -3.01 -4.56
CA SER A 40 8.51 -2.11 -3.43
C SER A 40 7.16 -1.42 -3.64
N LEU A 41 6.49 -1.07 -2.54
CA LEU A 41 5.40 -0.09 -2.59
C LEU A 41 6.01 1.28 -2.88
N LYS A 42 5.49 1.95 -3.91
CA LYS A 42 6.05 3.19 -4.46
C LYS A 42 5.05 4.33 -4.39
N SER A 43 5.53 5.54 -4.15
CA SER A 43 4.74 6.77 -4.17
C SER A 43 5.09 7.58 -5.43
N PHE A 44 4.09 7.89 -6.25
CA PHE A 44 4.21 8.64 -7.49
C PHE A 44 3.49 9.98 -7.35
N PRO A 45 4.22 11.12 -7.37
CA PRO A 45 3.61 12.43 -7.32
C PRO A 45 2.70 12.71 -8.52
N ILE A 46 1.65 13.51 -8.32
CA ILE A 46 0.83 14.11 -9.36
C ILE A 46 1.16 15.60 -9.43
N SER A 47 1.45 16.10 -10.64
CA SER A 47 1.62 17.52 -10.91
C SER A 47 1.03 17.87 -12.28
N GLY A 48 0.30 18.98 -12.37
CA GLY A 48 -0.34 19.40 -13.61
C GLY A 48 -1.26 18.33 -14.21
N ALA A 49 -2.02 17.63 -13.36
CA ALA A 49 -2.88 16.49 -13.72
C ALA A 49 -2.15 15.27 -14.33
N ARG A 50 -0.82 15.20 -14.24
CA ARG A 50 -0.01 14.07 -14.71
C ARG A 50 0.64 13.34 -13.55
N LEU A 51 0.66 12.01 -13.63
CA LEU A 51 1.43 11.15 -12.74
C LEU A 51 2.92 11.22 -13.10
N ALA A 52 3.80 11.28 -12.11
CA ALA A 52 5.23 11.15 -12.33
C ALA A 52 5.58 9.76 -12.88
N THR A 53 6.58 9.68 -13.75
CA THR A 53 7.09 8.41 -14.29
C THR A 53 8.09 7.72 -13.36
N ALA A 54 8.67 8.46 -12.42
CA ALA A 54 9.53 7.94 -11.37
C ALA A 54 8.87 8.15 -10.00
N PRO A 55 9.01 7.20 -9.06
CA PRO A 55 8.50 7.38 -7.71
C PRO A 55 9.36 8.39 -6.92
N SER A 56 8.75 9.17 -6.04
CA SER A 56 9.46 10.08 -5.13
C SER A 56 9.99 9.37 -3.88
N SER A 57 9.39 8.25 -3.50
CA SER A 57 9.83 7.39 -2.39
C SER A 57 9.32 5.97 -2.58
N GLN A 58 9.97 5.00 -1.95
CA GLN A 58 9.56 3.60 -1.96
C GLN A 58 9.90 2.91 -0.64
N THR A 59 9.22 1.80 -0.35
CA THR A 59 9.50 0.97 0.83
C THR A 59 10.83 0.24 0.69
N GLY A 60 11.47 -0.06 1.82
CA GLY A 60 12.71 -0.84 1.86
C GLY A 60 12.52 -2.33 1.57
N ASN A 61 11.36 -2.88 1.93
CA ASN A 61 10.93 -4.24 1.59
C ASN A 61 10.19 -4.28 0.25
N SER A 62 10.05 -5.49 -0.29
CA SER A 62 9.22 -5.80 -1.45
C SER A 62 8.01 -6.62 -1.04
N PHE A 63 6.93 -6.52 -1.82
CA PHE A 63 5.69 -7.24 -1.55
C PHE A 63 5.59 -8.45 -2.46
N PRO A 64 5.59 -9.70 -1.93
CA PRO A 64 5.42 -10.89 -2.75
C PRO A 64 4.00 -10.97 -3.31
N TYR A 65 3.72 -11.99 -4.12
CA TYR A 65 2.38 -12.17 -4.72
C TYR A 65 1.27 -12.10 -3.64
N PRO A 66 0.22 -11.25 -3.82
CA PRO A 66 -0.20 -10.58 -5.06
C PRO A 66 0.26 -9.11 -5.24
N GLY A 67 1.29 -8.68 -4.51
CA GLY A 67 1.66 -7.26 -4.36
C GLY A 67 0.94 -6.65 -3.16
N ALA A 68 0.76 -5.33 -3.15
CA ALA A 68 0.12 -4.61 -2.04
C ALA A 68 -1.01 -3.70 -2.51
N THR A 69 -2.19 -3.84 -1.88
CA THR A 69 -3.27 -2.85 -1.95
C THR A 69 -3.15 -1.94 -0.73
N PRO A 70 -2.53 -0.75 -0.84
CA PRO A 70 -2.40 0.17 0.28
C PRO A 70 -3.74 0.78 0.69
N SER A 71 -3.81 1.27 1.92
CA SER A 71 -4.87 2.14 2.41
C SER A 71 -4.30 3.27 3.25
N ILE A 72 -4.96 4.42 3.26
CA ILE A 72 -4.43 5.64 3.88
C ILE A 72 -5.30 6.03 5.06
N SER A 73 -4.66 6.41 6.16
CA SER A 73 -5.28 7.19 7.23
C SER A 73 -4.51 8.49 7.42
N ALA A 74 -5.20 9.60 7.72
CA ALA A 74 -4.56 10.89 7.95
C ALA A 74 -5.43 11.80 8.83
N ASN A 75 -4.82 12.81 9.43
CA ASN A 75 -5.55 13.96 9.98
C ASN A 75 -5.54 15.09 8.95
N GLY A 76 -6.58 15.15 8.12
CA GLY A 76 -6.62 16.02 6.95
C GLY A 76 -5.50 15.69 5.97
N ARG A 77 -4.54 16.60 5.80
CA ARG A 77 -3.32 16.40 4.98
C ARG A 77 -2.07 16.08 5.80
N THR A 78 -2.20 15.97 7.11
CA THR A 78 -1.09 15.77 8.05
C THR A 78 -1.13 14.37 8.65
N ASN A 79 0.02 13.90 9.16
CA ASN A 79 0.16 12.59 9.80
C ASN A 79 -0.42 11.45 8.94
N GLY A 80 -0.14 11.50 7.64
CA GLY A 80 -0.59 10.47 6.70
C GLY A 80 0.19 9.18 6.92
N ILE A 81 -0.53 8.07 7.02
CA ILE A 81 0.02 6.73 7.18
C ILE A 81 -0.46 5.87 6.02
N VAL A 82 0.48 5.20 5.36
CA VAL A 82 0.22 4.19 4.34
C VAL A 82 0.26 2.83 4.99
N TRP A 83 -0.88 2.16 5.05
CA TRP A 83 -1.04 0.81 5.57
C TRP A 83 -0.95 -0.19 4.44
N ALA A 84 -0.14 -1.23 4.59
CA ALA A 84 0.00 -2.30 3.60
C ALA A 84 0.18 -3.66 4.28
N ALA A 85 -0.49 -4.67 3.73
CA ALA A 85 -0.31 -6.07 4.15
C ALA A 85 0.73 -6.74 3.27
N GLU A 86 1.75 -7.33 3.89
CA GLU A 86 2.71 -8.22 3.23
C GLU A 86 2.25 -9.67 3.39
N ASN A 87 2.12 -10.37 2.26
CA ASN A 87 1.74 -11.77 2.24
C ASN A 87 2.95 -12.67 2.56
N GLY A 88 2.71 -13.79 3.25
CA GLY A 88 3.77 -14.71 3.65
C GLY A 88 3.26 -15.90 4.45
N SER A 89 4.16 -16.78 4.90
CA SER A 89 3.81 -17.85 5.84
C SER A 89 3.26 -17.29 7.16
N GLN A 90 3.79 -16.15 7.57
CA GLN A 90 3.23 -15.25 8.57
C GLN A 90 3.02 -13.90 7.88
N ALA A 91 1.77 -13.42 7.84
CA ALA A 91 1.44 -12.12 7.29
C ALA A 91 2.02 -11.00 8.15
N VAL A 92 2.31 -9.86 7.52
CA VAL A 92 2.84 -8.67 8.20
C VAL A 92 1.99 -7.45 7.86
N LEU A 93 1.59 -6.69 8.87
CA LEU A 93 1.00 -5.37 8.69
C LEU A 93 2.10 -4.32 8.84
N HIS A 94 2.21 -3.46 7.83
CA HIS A 94 3.14 -2.34 7.82
C HIS A 94 2.39 -1.01 7.86
N ALA A 95 3.02 -0.02 8.48
CA ALA A 95 2.59 1.36 8.52
C ALA A 95 3.77 2.28 8.14
N TYR A 96 3.66 2.97 7.01
CA TYR A 96 4.70 3.87 6.51
C TYR A 96 4.26 5.33 6.58
N ASP A 97 5.23 6.22 6.67
CA ASP A 97 5.01 7.65 6.46
C ASP A 97 4.57 7.92 5.02
N ALA A 98 3.38 8.51 4.86
CA ALA A 98 2.86 8.87 3.54
C ALA A 98 3.72 9.93 2.83
N GLY A 99 4.47 10.74 3.57
CA GLY A 99 5.42 11.72 3.03
C GLY A 99 6.73 11.10 2.54
N ASN A 100 7.14 9.95 3.10
CA ASN A 100 8.33 9.22 2.67
C ASN A 100 8.24 7.72 3.05
N LEU A 101 8.00 6.87 2.04
CA LEU A 101 7.85 5.42 2.24
C LEU A 101 9.11 4.71 2.77
N SER A 102 10.28 5.35 2.76
CA SER A 102 11.46 4.76 3.40
C SER A 102 11.40 4.80 4.93
N HIS A 103 10.44 5.53 5.50
CA HIS A 103 10.21 5.61 6.93
C HIS A 103 9.02 4.74 7.34
N GLU A 104 9.32 3.62 7.99
CA GLU A 104 8.31 2.73 8.57
C GLU A 104 8.07 3.09 10.04
N PHE A 105 6.82 3.39 10.40
CA PHE A 105 6.41 3.67 11.77
C PHE A 105 6.16 2.40 12.57
N TYR A 106 5.66 1.36 11.92
CA TYR A 106 5.27 0.11 12.57
C TYR A 106 5.29 -1.06 11.60
N ASN A 107 5.71 -2.21 12.12
CA ASN A 107 5.62 -3.52 11.50
C ASN A 107 5.17 -4.54 12.56
N SER A 108 4.15 -5.35 12.25
CA SER A 108 3.58 -6.30 13.23
C SER A 108 4.57 -7.32 13.80
N ASN A 109 5.69 -7.60 13.12
CA ASN A 109 6.74 -8.46 13.65
C ASN A 109 7.52 -7.82 14.80
N GLN A 110 7.49 -6.49 14.95
CA GLN A 110 8.18 -5.76 16.03
C GLN A 110 7.55 -6.05 17.42
N ALA A 111 6.28 -6.46 17.46
CA ALA A 111 5.57 -6.75 18.70
C ALA A 111 5.52 -8.25 19.06
N GLY A 112 6.36 -9.07 18.41
CA GLY A 112 6.40 -10.51 18.64
C GLY A 112 5.06 -11.19 18.35
N GLY A 113 4.72 -12.22 19.14
CA GLY A 113 3.49 -13.00 18.94
C GLY A 113 2.18 -12.22 19.15
N ARG A 114 2.22 -11.03 19.78
CA ARG A 114 1.02 -10.25 20.10
C ARG A 114 0.30 -9.72 18.86
N ASP A 115 1.07 -9.26 17.87
CA ASP A 115 0.54 -8.70 16.62
C ASP A 115 0.65 -9.68 15.44
N GLN A 116 0.95 -10.95 15.69
CA GLN A 116 0.87 -11.99 14.67
C GLN A 116 -0.59 -12.35 14.39
N PHE A 117 -0.96 -12.40 13.11
CA PHE A 117 -2.33 -12.64 12.66
C PHE A 117 -2.44 -13.82 11.69
N GLY A 118 -1.48 -14.74 11.79
CA GLY A 118 -1.45 -15.99 11.03
C GLY A 118 -0.95 -15.84 9.60
N ALA A 119 -1.20 -16.88 8.80
CA ALA A 119 -0.74 -16.96 7.42
C ALA A 119 -1.36 -15.85 6.55
N GLY A 120 -0.56 -15.37 5.60
CA GLY A 120 -0.98 -14.35 4.66
C GLY A 120 -2.06 -14.83 3.71
N ASN A 121 -2.84 -13.86 3.24
CA ASN A 121 -3.92 -14.04 2.30
C ASN A 121 -3.76 -13.04 1.15
N LYS A 122 -4.47 -13.27 0.05
CA LYS A 122 -4.37 -12.48 -1.18
C LYS A 122 -5.47 -11.41 -1.22
N PHE A 123 -5.19 -10.30 -1.92
CA PHE A 123 -6.16 -9.24 -2.20
C PHE A 123 -6.69 -8.55 -0.93
N ILE A 124 -5.82 -8.40 0.07
CA ILE A 124 -6.17 -7.79 1.35
C ILE A 124 -6.07 -6.27 1.24
N THR A 125 -7.16 -5.59 1.56
CA THR A 125 -7.23 -4.13 1.66
C THR A 125 -7.40 -3.76 3.13
N PRO A 126 -6.42 -3.12 3.78
CA PRO A 126 -6.56 -2.69 5.17
C PRO A 126 -7.71 -1.69 5.33
N ILE A 127 -8.58 -1.89 6.31
CA ILE A 127 -9.66 -0.93 6.63
C ILE A 127 -9.29 -0.17 7.90
N ILE A 128 -9.32 1.16 7.85
CA ILE A 128 -9.04 2.00 9.02
C ILE A 128 -10.32 2.65 9.50
N ALA A 129 -10.70 2.37 10.75
CA ALA A 129 -11.88 2.96 11.38
C ALA A 129 -11.64 3.16 12.88
N ASN A 130 -12.04 4.33 13.41
CA ASN A 130 -11.98 4.66 14.84
C ASN A 130 -10.62 4.37 15.50
N GLY A 131 -9.53 4.73 14.84
CA GLY A 131 -8.17 4.51 15.35
C GLY A 131 -7.70 3.05 15.36
N ARG A 132 -8.36 2.18 14.59
CA ARG A 132 -8.01 0.77 14.43
C ARG A 132 -7.85 0.40 12.97
N VAL A 133 -7.01 -0.60 12.73
CA VAL A 133 -6.76 -1.17 11.39
C VAL A 133 -7.25 -2.60 11.38
N TYR A 134 -8.06 -2.94 10.39
CA TYR A 134 -8.71 -4.24 10.25
C TYR A 134 -8.23 -4.92 8.97
N LEU A 135 -7.89 -6.21 9.07
CA LEU A 135 -7.49 -7.03 7.94
C LEU A 135 -8.25 -8.34 7.95
N GLY A 136 -8.73 -8.77 6.77
CA GLY A 136 -9.27 -10.12 6.61
C GLY A 136 -8.14 -11.15 6.69
N THR A 137 -8.36 -12.19 7.49
CA THR A 137 -7.49 -13.38 7.54
C THR A 137 -8.17 -14.53 6.80
N THR A 138 -7.55 -15.71 6.76
CA THR A 138 -8.16 -16.90 6.13
C THR A 138 -9.43 -17.38 6.84
N ASN A 139 -9.61 -17.01 8.10
CA ASN A 139 -10.63 -17.55 9.00
C ASN A 139 -11.24 -16.50 9.94
N GLY A 140 -11.00 -15.21 9.71
CA GLY A 140 -11.49 -14.15 10.59
C GLY A 140 -11.03 -12.75 10.20
N VAL A 141 -10.97 -11.87 11.19
CA VAL A 141 -10.53 -10.48 11.06
C VAL A 141 -9.49 -10.18 12.12
N ALA A 142 -8.32 -9.72 11.72
CA ALA A 142 -7.31 -9.15 12.61
C ALA A 142 -7.63 -7.68 12.86
N ALA A 143 -7.53 -7.23 14.10
CA ALA A 143 -7.78 -5.85 14.50
C ALA A 143 -6.60 -5.31 15.29
N PHE A 144 -5.95 -4.27 14.75
CA PHE A 144 -4.82 -3.57 15.35
C PHE A 144 -5.28 -2.22 15.87
N GLY A 145 -4.74 -1.80 17.01
CA GLY A 145 -5.01 -0.50 17.59
C GLY A 145 -3.90 -0.14 18.58
N ASN A 146 -4.01 1.04 19.17
CA ASN A 146 -3.02 1.51 20.15
C ASN A 146 -2.93 0.53 21.33
N LEU A 147 -1.71 0.30 21.81
CA LEU A 147 -1.47 -0.20 23.16
C LEU A 147 -2.10 0.78 24.15
N LYS A 148 -2.83 0.25 25.12
CA LYS A 148 -3.26 1.04 26.30
C LYS A 148 -2.10 1.19 27.27
#